data_AF-A0A831TZY0-F1
#
_entry.id   AF-A0A831TZY0-F1
#
_cell.length_a   1.000
_cell.length_b   1.000
_cell.length_c   1.000
_cell.angle_alpha   90.00
_cell.angle_beta   90.00
_cell.angle_gamma   90.00
#
_symmetry.space_group_name_H-M   'P 1'
#
loop_
_entity.id
_entity.type
_entity.pdbx_description
1 polymer ?
#
loop_
_entity_poly.entity_id
_entity_poly.type
_entity_poly.pdbx_seq_one_letter_code
_entity_poly.pdbx_strand_id
1 'polypeptide(L)'
;ELEGLAAVIRAHHERFAGGGYPDGLKGEQIPIEARVVAVGDTFDALTSTRVYRPKRPVSEALEELRRVAGTQLDPDCVEAFIRWLERTGRLDDYTLGASRPAA
;
A
#
# COMPACT_ATOMS: atom_id res chain seq x y z
N GLU A 1 20.79 -0.55 16.42
CA GLU A 1 19.85 -1.44 15.68
C GLU A 1 18.52 -0.77 15.27
N LEU A 2 18.57 0.30 14.46
CA LEU A 2 17.41 0.86 13.71
C LEU A 2 17.84 1.31 12.30
N GLU A 3 19.05 0.98 11.88
CA GLU A 3 19.76 1.66 10.77
C GLU A 3 19.11 1.47 9.38
N GLY A 4 18.18 0.52 9.22
CA GLY A 4 17.40 0.38 7.98
C GLY A 4 16.02 1.03 7.99
N LEU A 5 15.39 1.18 9.16
CA LEU A 5 13.99 1.60 9.26
C LEU A 5 13.80 3.07 8.85
N ALA A 6 14.79 3.92 9.15
CA ALA A 6 14.78 5.32 8.75
C ALA A 6 14.77 5.46 7.21
N ALA A 7 15.50 4.61 6.49
CA ALA A 7 15.51 4.62 5.03
C ALA A 7 14.15 4.20 4.45
N VAL A 8 13.51 3.19 5.06
CA VAL A 8 12.17 2.73 4.65
C VAL A 8 11.12 3.82 4.84
N ILE A 9 11.07 4.44 6.02
CA ILE A 9 10.13 5.53 6.32
C ILE A 9 10.44 6.76 5.45
N ARG A 10 11.71 7.02 5.13
CA ARG A 10 12.06 8.14 4.25
C ARG A 10 11.60 7.89 2.81
N ALA A 11 11.74 6.65 2.32
CA ALA A 11 11.53 6.32 0.92
C ALA A 11 10.10 5.87 0.55
N HIS A 12 9.20 5.61 1.51
CA HIS A 12 7.84 5.13 1.18
C HIS A 12 6.94 6.15 0.45
N HIS A 13 7.35 7.42 0.36
CA HIS A 13 6.70 8.45 -0.48
C HIS A 13 7.33 8.61 -1.87
N GLU A 14 8.37 7.82 -2.17
CA GLU A 14 8.89 7.71 -3.53
C GLU A 14 7.87 7.02 -4.44
N ARG A 15 7.84 7.42 -5.71
CA ARG A 15 6.95 6.82 -6.72
C ARG A 15 7.75 5.91 -7.60
N PHE A 16 7.19 4.76 -7.96
CA PHE A 16 7.91 3.75 -8.75
C PHE A 16 8.46 4.27 -10.09
N ALA A 17 7.69 5.06 -10.84
CA ALA A 17 8.16 5.71 -12.08
C ALA A 17 8.97 7.00 -11.82
N GLY A 18 9.17 7.37 -10.56
CA GLY A 18 9.76 8.62 -10.11
C GLY A 18 8.77 9.76 -9.93
N GLY A 19 9.29 10.93 -9.52
CA GLY A 19 8.48 12.10 -9.17
C GLY A 19 7.84 12.00 -7.78
N GLY A 20 8.30 11.05 -6.96
CA GLY A 20 8.13 11.08 -5.52
C GLY A 20 9.23 11.89 -4.84
N TYR A 21 9.28 11.80 -3.51
CA TYR A 21 10.20 12.56 -2.66
C TYR A 21 10.59 11.69 -1.46
N PRO A 22 11.69 12.00 -0.75
CA PRO A 22 12.56 13.19 -0.85
C PRO A 22 13.80 13.07 -1.76
N ASP A 23 14.21 11.85 -2.12
CA ASP A 23 15.50 11.59 -2.76
C ASP A 23 15.34 11.35 -4.28
N GLY A 24 14.11 11.24 -4.77
CA GLY A 24 13.78 11.11 -6.20
C GLY A 24 14.10 9.74 -6.78
N LEU A 25 14.12 8.71 -5.93
CA LEU A 25 14.43 7.33 -6.29
C LEU A 25 13.37 6.77 -7.27
N LYS A 26 13.79 5.84 -8.13
CA LYS A 26 12.92 5.21 -9.13
C LYS A 26 13.10 3.70 -9.17
N GLY A 27 12.02 2.99 -9.45
CA GLY A 27 12.02 1.55 -9.61
C GLY A 27 12.69 0.84 -8.43
N GLU A 28 13.66 -0.01 -8.74
CA GLU A 28 14.40 -0.82 -7.77
C GLU A 28 15.43 -0.03 -6.94
N GLN A 29 15.65 1.26 -7.23
CA GLN A 29 16.43 2.13 -6.35
C GLN A 29 15.70 2.39 -5.03
N ILE A 30 14.37 2.23 -5.03
CA ILE A 30 13.55 2.30 -3.83
C ILE A 30 13.70 0.97 -3.07
N PRO A 31 14.08 0.98 -1.78
CA PRO A 31 14.16 -0.24 -0.97
C PRO A 31 12.89 -1.07 -1.07
N ILE A 32 13.02 -2.40 -1.17
CA ILE A 32 11.86 -3.28 -1.36
C ILE A 32 10.85 -3.13 -0.21
N GLU A 33 11.34 -2.93 1.01
CA GLU A 33 10.52 -2.70 2.19
C GLU A 33 9.69 -1.42 2.06
N ALA A 34 10.25 -0.35 1.49
CA ALA A 34 9.53 0.90 1.23
C ALA A 34 8.47 0.73 0.14
N ARG A 35 8.77 -0.06 -0.91
CA ARG A 35 7.80 -0.41 -1.96
C ARG A 35 6.61 -1.21 -1.40
N VAL A 36 6.87 -2.15 -0.50
CA VAL A 36 5.82 -2.91 0.21
C VAL A 36 5.00 -2.01 1.12
N VAL A 37 5.65 -1.15 1.92
CA VAL A 37 4.96 -0.19 2.80
C VAL A 37 4.06 0.76 2.00
N ALA A 38 4.53 1.26 0.86
CA ALA A 38 3.73 2.16 0.00
C ALA A 38 2.43 1.52 -0.50
N VAL A 39 2.45 0.22 -0.83
CA VAL A 39 1.22 -0.52 -1.20
C VAL A 39 0.26 -0.60 -0.01
N GLY A 40 0.76 -0.94 1.17
CA GLY A 40 -0.04 -1.01 2.40
C GLY A 40 -0.66 0.33 2.80
N ASP A 41 0.13 1.41 2.76
CA ASP A 41 -0.31 2.78 3.07
C ASP A 41 -1.40 3.24 2.08
N THR A 42 -1.20 2.96 0.78
CA THR A 42 -2.20 3.30 -0.25
C THR A 42 -3.49 2.52 -0.04
N PHE A 43 -3.42 1.22 0.24
CA PHE A 43 -4.59 0.39 0.50
C PHE A 43 -5.36 0.87 1.74
N ASP A 44 -4.67 1.17 2.83
CA ASP A 44 -5.28 1.70 4.06
C ASP A 44 -5.92 3.07 3.80
N ALA A 45 -5.25 3.95 3.06
CA ALA A 45 -5.83 5.25 2.68
C ALA A 45 -7.10 5.13 1.81
N LEU A 46 -7.24 4.07 1.01
CA LEU A 46 -8.41 3.81 0.17
C LEU A 46 -9.57 3.17 0.94
N THR A 47 -9.28 2.31 1.91
CA THR A 47 -10.26 1.48 2.62
C THR A 47 -10.63 1.99 4.01
N SER A 48 -9.84 2.90 4.59
CA SER A 48 -10.14 3.55 5.86
C SER A 48 -11.23 4.62 5.72
N THR A 49 -12.15 4.66 6.69
CA THR A 49 -13.07 5.79 6.88
C THR A 49 -12.29 6.97 7.41
N ARG A 50 -11.96 7.93 6.53
CA ARG A 50 -11.63 9.29 6.98
C ARG A 50 -12.94 10.01 7.30
N VAL A 51 -12.91 10.95 8.24
CA VAL A 51 -14.07 11.73 8.76
C VAL A 51 -14.99 12.29 7.66
N TYR A 52 -14.50 12.39 6.42
CA TYR A 52 -15.19 12.97 5.27
C TYR A 52 -15.39 12.04 4.06
N ARG A 53 -15.16 10.72 4.18
CA ARG A 53 -15.36 9.78 3.04
C ARG A 53 -15.90 8.41 3.47
N PRO A 54 -16.99 7.90 2.88
CA PRO A 54 -17.41 6.51 3.07
C PRO A 54 -16.33 5.55 2.55
N LYS A 55 -16.18 4.38 3.19
CA LYS A 55 -15.22 3.36 2.78
C LYS A 55 -15.46 2.96 1.32
N ARG A 56 -14.39 2.86 0.53
CA ARG A 56 -14.46 2.20 -0.76
C ARG A 56 -14.55 0.68 -0.55
N PRO A 57 -15.35 -0.05 -1.34
CA PRO A 57 -15.29 -1.51 -1.37
C PRO A 57 -13.86 -1.97 -1.64
N VAL A 58 -13.46 -3.09 -1.04
CA VAL A 58 -12.12 -3.67 -1.26
C VAL A 58 -11.84 -3.85 -2.76
N SER A 59 -12.84 -4.28 -3.54
CA SER A 59 -12.73 -4.40 -4.99
C SER A 59 -12.28 -3.10 -5.69
N GLU A 60 -12.87 -1.96 -5.32
CA GLU A 60 -12.49 -0.64 -5.88
C GLU A 60 -11.08 -0.25 -5.45
N ALA A 61 -10.68 -0.59 -4.21
CA ALA A 61 -9.31 -0.36 -3.75
C ALA A 61 -8.30 -1.21 -4.55
N LEU A 62 -8.61 -2.48 -4.82
CA LEU A 62 -7.73 -3.35 -5.62
C LEU A 62 -7.63 -2.88 -7.09
N GLU A 63 -8.73 -2.41 -7.67
CA GLU A 63 -8.73 -1.78 -9.00
C GLU A 63 -7.83 -0.54 -9.03
N GLU A 64 -7.93 0.32 -8.02
CA GLU A 64 -7.10 1.52 -7.92
C GLU A 64 -5.61 1.18 -7.75
N LEU A 65 -5.27 0.18 -6.93
CA LEU A 65 -3.89 -0.30 -6.79
C LEU A 65 -3.33 -0.79 -8.12
N ARG A 66 -4.10 -1.57 -8.88
CA ARG A 66 -3.72 -2.01 -10.23
C ARG A 66 -3.58 -0.84 -11.20
N ARG A 67 -4.46 0.17 -11.10
CA ARG A 67 -4.42 1.37 -11.95
C ARG A 67 -3.15 2.18 -11.77
N VAL A 68 -2.63 2.29 -10.54
CA VAL A 68 -1.42 3.06 -10.23
C VAL A 68 -0.14 2.23 -10.25
N ALA A 69 -0.23 0.92 -10.43
CA ALA A 69 0.92 0.03 -10.61
C ALA A 69 1.79 0.48 -11.79
N GLY A 70 3.11 0.43 -11.61
CA GLY A 70 4.09 0.85 -12.60
C GLY A 70 4.30 2.37 -12.66
N THR A 71 3.47 3.16 -11.96
CA THR A 71 3.64 4.62 -11.85
C THR A 71 3.92 5.06 -10.42
N GLN A 72 2.95 4.88 -9.52
CA GLN A 72 3.11 5.22 -8.10
C GLN A 72 3.65 4.03 -7.33
N LEU A 73 3.09 2.85 -7.59
CA LEU A 73 3.40 1.62 -6.88
C LEU A 73 4.18 0.66 -7.76
N ASP A 74 4.98 -0.18 -7.12
CA ASP A 74 5.65 -1.30 -7.76
C ASP A 74 4.62 -2.37 -8.19
N PRO A 75 4.54 -2.73 -9.48
CA PRO A 75 3.64 -3.78 -9.97
C PRO A 75 3.79 -5.12 -9.25
N ASP A 76 5.02 -5.53 -8.93
CA ASP A 76 5.28 -6.83 -8.32
C ASP A 76 4.78 -6.87 -6.88
N CYS A 77 4.98 -5.77 -6.14
CA CYS A 77 4.46 -5.60 -4.79
C CYS A 77 2.93 -5.56 -4.76
N VAL A 78 2.30 -4.86 -5.72
CA VAL A 78 0.83 -4.82 -5.85
C VAL A 78 0.28 -6.23 -6.06
N GLU A 79 0.81 -6.98 -7.02
CA GLU A 79 0.31 -8.32 -7.33
C GLU A 79 0.59 -9.33 -6.20
N ALA A 80 1.72 -9.19 -5.49
CA ALA A 80 1.99 -9.98 -4.29
C ALA A 80 0.97 -9.70 -3.17
N PHE A 81 0.63 -8.42 -2.94
CA PHE A 81 -0.34 -8.01 -1.93
C PHE A 81 -1.76 -8.54 -2.24
N ILE A 82 -2.19 -8.43 -3.49
CA ILE A 82 -3.51 -8.94 -3.92
C ILE A 82 -3.60 -10.45 -3.72
N ARG A 83 -2.60 -11.21 -4.18
CA ARG A 83 -2.54 -12.66 -3.98
C ARG A 83 -2.55 -13.05 -2.51
N TRP A 84 -1.90 -12.27 -1.65
CA TRP A 84 -1.93 -12.49 -0.20
C TRP A 84 -3.33 -12.26 0.40
N LEU A 85 -4.03 -11.19 -0.01
CA LEU A 85 -5.41 -10.91 0.43
C LEU A 85 -6.37 -12.03 0.02
N GLU A 86 -6.29 -12.49 -1.22
CA GLU A 86 -7.12 -13.58 -1.75
C GLU A 86 -6.89 -14.89 -0.99
N ARG A 87 -5.62 -15.24 -0.72
CA ARG A 87 -5.26 -16.46 0.02
C ARG A 87 -5.70 -16.45 1.48
N THR A 88 -5.76 -15.28 2.10
CA THR A 88 -6.05 -15.15 3.54
C THR A 88 -7.53 -14.93 3.83
N GLY A 89 -8.37 -14.79 2.79
CA GLY A 89 -9.82 -14.55 2.96
C GLY A 89 -10.14 -13.19 3.59
N ARG A 90 -9.15 -12.29 3.68
CA ARG A 90 -9.30 -10.98 4.35
C ARG A 90 -10.07 -9.94 3.54
N LEU A 91 -10.66 -10.33 2.41
CA LEU A 91 -11.52 -9.45 1.62
C LEU A 91 -12.74 -8.98 2.42
N ASP A 92 -13.24 -9.80 3.35
CA ASP A 92 -14.43 -9.51 4.15
C ASP A 92 -14.12 -8.63 5.38
N ASP A 93 -12.92 -8.76 5.96
CA ASP A 93 -12.46 -8.02 7.15
C ASP A 93 -12.48 -6.50 6.96
N TYR A 94 -12.21 -6.03 5.73
CA TYR A 94 -12.16 -4.61 5.39
C TYR A 94 -13.51 -4.07 4.88
N THR A 95 -14.40 -4.96 4.44
CA THR A 95 -15.73 -4.62 3.88
C THR A 95 -16.72 -4.26 4.97
N LEU A 96 -16.62 -4.91 6.13
CA LEU A 96 -17.36 -4.53 7.33
C LEU A 96 -16.45 -3.60 8.15
N GLY A 97 -17.02 -2.67 8.90
CA GLY A 97 -16.27 -1.94 9.94
C GLY A 97 -15.88 -2.86 11.09
N ALA A 98 -15.24 -4.00 10.82
CA ALA A 98 -14.86 -4.99 11.81
C ALA A 98 -13.77 -4.37 12.68
N SER A 99 -14.24 -3.83 13.81
CA SER A 99 -13.49 -3.74 15.05
C SER A 99 -12.56 -4.94 15.12
N ARG A 100 -11.24 -4.68 15.22
CA ARG A 100 -10.28 -5.74 15.56
C ARG A 100 -10.87 -6.56 16.70
N PRO A 101 -10.87 -7.90 16.66
CA PRO A 101 -11.14 -8.66 17.87
C PRO A 101 -10.12 -8.18 18.91
N ALA A 102 -10.63 -7.69 20.04
CA ALA A 102 -9.80 -7.39 21.20
C ALA A 102 -9.06 -8.68 21.56
N ALA A 103 -7.73 -8.61 21.55
CA ALA A 103 -6.90 -9.63 22.17
C ALA A 103 -7.10 -9.62 23.69
#